data_AF-A9YY94-F1
#
_entry.id   AF-A9YY94-F1
#
_cell.length_a   1.000
_cell.length_b   1.000
_cell.length_c   1.000
_cell.angle_alpha   90.00
_cell.angle_beta   90.00
_cell.angle_gamma   90.00
#
_symmetry.space_group_name_H-M   'P 1'
#
loop_
_entity.id
_entity.type
_entity.pdbx_description
1 polymer ?
#
loop_
_entity_poly.entity_id
_entity_poly.type
_entity_poly.pdbx_seq_one_letter_code
_entity_poly.pdbx_strand_id
1 'polypeptide(L)'
;HSVPARVTVACDSANRTYPLFVTARQQKGVFSWQLPMLVQTPVTTEQFTSISRTLCPHNNMFDEDAEACDAPSLNTPIVHLTSSSSEQLKVTILVEKVQDFYIKINQTINITVSPSQPKYYFYPFKKGSGKTVDFDEQKMRKEYICGASGGRGHGEVQRNEVGYGWLSRPENVIFMIESDDELCAVVSIQNFSCPVFDNERDILYDGYYLTMTRRGGITLTQDTFPIGFYIVFIVKTSDEDCKEPGTNGSVPAVARLLGWGDNIQVSSTEGRVKNFRFKIVETISYREYLIAAGATVLFYASFYLAFFVFVLYQSRKST
;
A
#
# COMPACT_ATOMS: atom_id res chain seq x y z
N HIS A 1 -18.34 7.27 0.92
CA HIS A 1 -16.89 7.05 0.73
C HIS A 1 -16.48 7.47 -0.69
N SER A 2 -15.46 8.32 -0.83
CA SER A 2 -14.87 8.63 -2.14
C SER A 2 -13.92 7.51 -2.54
N VAL A 3 -14.48 6.44 -3.10
CA VAL A 3 -13.71 5.32 -3.64
C VAL A 3 -13.10 5.75 -4.98
N PRO A 4 -11.79 5.49 -5.22
CA PRO A 4 -11.16 5.86 -6.48
C PRO A 4 -11.75 5.08 -7.66
N ALA A 5 -11.68 5.71 -8.83
CA ALA A 5 -12.06 5.09 -10.08
C ALA A 5 -10.87 4.33 -10.68
N ARG A 6 -11.08 3.08 -11.09
CA ARG A 6 -10.13 2.30 -11.86
C ARG A 6 -10.54 2.35 -13.33
N VAL A 7 -9.61 2.77 -14.18
CA VAL A 7 -9.80 2.88 -15.62
C VAL A 7 -8.98 1.80 -16.29
N THR A 8 -9.67 0.90 -17.00
CA THR A 8 -9.06 -0.11 -17.85
C THR A 8 -9.30 0.27 -19.30
N VAL A 9 -8.22 0.31 -20.09
CA VAL A 9 -8.30 0.50 -21.54
C VAL A 9 -7.61 -0.67 -22.22
N ALA A 10 -8.32 -1.28 -23.16
CA ALA A 10 -7.83 -2.39 -23.97
C ALA A 10 -8.00 -2.09 -25.46
N CYS A 11 -6.97 -2.42 -26.25
CA CYS A 11 -6.96 -2.24 -27.69
C CYS A 11 -6.02 -3.26 -28.35
N ASP A 12 -6.59 -4.34 -28.89
CA ASP A 12 -5.82 -5.41 -29.53
C ASP A 12 -5.38 -5.05 -30.96
N SER A 13 -6.08 -4.11 -31.60
CA SER A 13 -5.77 -3.62 -32.95
C SER A 13 -4.67 -2.55 -32.98
N ALA A 14 -4.21 -2.06 -31.83
CA ALA A 14 -3.15 -1.07 -31.80
C ALA A 14 -1.78 -1.70 -32.11
N ASN A 15 -1.00 -1.04 -32.97
CA ASN A 15 0.33 -1.48 -33.35
C ASN A 15 1.40 -0.50 -32.82
N ARG A 16 2.66 -0.96 -32.74
CA ARG A 16 3.81 -0.20 -32.25
C ARG A 16 4.11 1.05 -33.09
N THR A 17 3.81 1.02 -34.40
CA THR A 17 4.05 2.14 -35.32
C THR A 17 3.05 3.28 -35.12
N TYR A 18 1.79 2.95 -34.81
CA TYR A 18 0.72 3.92 -34.57
C TYR A 18 0.01 3.56 -33.26
N PRO A 19 0.62 3.88 -32.12
CA PRO A 19 0.06 3.54 -30.83
C PRO A 19 -1.24 4.30 -30.55
N LEU A 20 -2.02 3.76 -29.62
CA LEU A 20 -3.12 4.46 -29.00
C LEU A 20 -2.61 5.13 -27.72
N PHE A 21 -2.65 6.46 -27.67
CA PHE A 21 -2.35 7.21 -26.46
C PHE A 21 -3.63 7.41 -25.66
N VAL A 22 -3.52 7.17 -24.35
CA VAL A 22 -4.60 7.27 -23.40
C VAL A 22 -4.20 8.27 -22.33
N THR A 23 -5.05 9.25 -22.05
CA THR A 23 -4.88 10.19 -20.95
C THR A 23 -6.13 10.17 -20.08
N ALA A 24 -5.99 9.67 -18.85
CA ALA A 24 -7.06 9.69 -17.87
C ALA A 24 -6.79 10.80 -16.85
N ARG A 25 -7.76 11.71 -16.70
CA ARG A 25 -7.67 12.84 -15.76
C ARG A 25 -8.79 12.75 -14.73
N GLN A 26 -8.45 13.09 -13.48
CA GLN A 26 -9.39 13.26 -12.38
C GLN A 26 -8.94 14.46 -11.53
N GLN A 27 -9.63 15.59 -11.68
CA GLN A 27 -9.39 16.86 -10.99
C GLN A 27 -7.89 17.27 -10.92
N LYS A 28 -7.19 16.93 -9.82
CA LYS A 28 -5.77 17.28 -9.57
C LYS A 28 -4.74 16.29 -10.16
N GLY A 29 -5.17 15.14 -10.69
CA GLY A 29 -4.27 14.10 -11.22
C GLY A 29 -4.50 13.81 -12.71
N VAL A 30 -3.40 13.58 -13.43
CA VAL A 30 -3.42 13.12 -14.83
C VAL A 30 -2.48 11.93 -14.95
N PHE A 31 -2.98 10.85 -15.52
CA PHE A 31 -2.21 9.66 -15.89
C PHE A 31 -2.24 9.53 -17.41
N SER A 32 -1.09 9.26 -18.01
CA SER A 32 -0.99 8.97 -19.44
C SER A 32 -0.22 7.69 -19.67
N TRP A 33 -0.70 6.90 -20.62
CA TRP A 33 -0.05 5.67 -21.06
C TRP A 33 -0.34 5.41 -22.53
N GLN A 34 0.41 4.48 -23.13
CA GLN A 34 0.24 4.09 -24.51
C GLN A 34 -0.09 2.59 -24.62
N LEU A 35 -0.90 2.25 -25.61
CA LEU A 35 -1.19 0.88 -26.02
C LEU A 35 -0.66 0.62 -27.44
N PRO A 36 0.01 -0.52 -27.68
CA PRO A 36 0.39 -1.50 -26.67
C PRO A 36 1.51 -1.00 -25.75
N MET A 37 1.50 -1.39 -24.47
CA MET A 37 2.61 -1.17 -23.56
C MET A 37 3.66 -2.25 -23.76
N LEU A 38 4.90 -1.82 -23.96
CA LEU A 38 6.03 -2.71 -24.18
C LEU A 38 6.81 -2.83 -22.87
N VAL A 39 7.02 -4.09 -22.49
CA VAL A 39 7.75 -4.46 -21.29
C VAL A 39 9.01 -5.18 -21.75
N GLN A 40 10.16 -4.58 -21.50
CA GLN A 40 11.45 -5.20 -21.80
C GLN A 40 11.81 -6.12 -20.64
N THR A 41 11.79 -7.43 -20.88
CA THR A 41 12.40 -8.42 -19.99
C THR A 41 13.81 -8.74 -20.49
N PRO A 42 14.68 -9.34 -19.67
CA PRO A 42 16.05 -9.69 -20.08
C PRO A 42 16.11 -10.68 -21.25
N VAL A 43 15.02 -11.43 -21.49
CA VAL A 43 14.97 -12.52 -22.48
C VAL A 43 14.03 -12.20 -23.64
N THR A 44 12.93 -11.49 -23.39
CA THR A 44 11.89 -11.19 -24.39
C THR A 44 11.26 -9.81 -24.18
N THR A 45 10.70 -9.22 -25.25
CA THR A 45 9.85 -8.03 -25.11
C THR A 45 8.40 -8.47 -25.06
N GLU A 46 7.78 -8.36 -23.88
CA GLU A 46 6.35 -8.62 -23.70
C GLU A 46 5.53 -7.40 -24.14
N GLN A 47 4.34 -7.67 -24.66
CA GLN A 47 3.44 -6.66 -25.18
C GLN A 47 2.08 -6.79 -24.52
N PHE A 48 1.65 -5.73 -23.84
CA PHE A 48 0.34 -5.66 -23.20
C PHE A 48 -0.61 -4.77 -24.02
N THR A 49 -1.70 -5.36 -24.50
CA THR A 49 -2.78 -4.65 -25.20
C THR A 49 -3.87 -4.14 -24.26
N SER A 50 -3.75 -4.42 -22.96
CA SER A 50 -4.67 -4.00 -21.91
C SER A 50 -3.91 -3.46 -20.70
N ILE A 51 -4.27 -2.26 -20.27
CA ILE A 51 -3.69 -1.54 -19.12
C ILE A 51 -4.80 -1.08 -18.21
N SER A 52 -4.58 -1.20 -16.90
CA SER A 52 -5.54 -0.79 -15.87
C SER A 52 -4.85 0.05 -14.80
N ARG A 53 -5.35 1.27 -14.56
CA ARG A 53 -4.80 2.18 -13.53
C ARG A 53 -5.89 2.73 -12.62
N THR A 54 -5.55 2.93 -11.36
CA THR A 54 -6.45 3.49 -10.35
C THR A 54 -6.16 4.98 -10.19
N LEU A 55 -7.15 5.83 -10.46
CA LEU A 55 -7.01 7.28 -10.36
C LEU A 55 -7.03 7.74 -8.91
N CYS A 56 -6.19 8.73 -8.58
CA CYS A 56 -6.08 9.25 -7.22
C CYS A 56 -7.39 9.94 -6.80
N PRO A 57 -7.98 9.58 -5.65
CA PRO A 57 -9.20 10.24 -5.19
C PRO A 57 -8.87 11.68 -4.79
N HIS A 58 -9.52 12.65 -5.43
CA HIS A 58 -9.28 14.08 -5.19
C HIS A 58 -9.83 14.56 -3.84
N ASN A 59 -10.94 13.98 -3.41
CA ASN A 59 -11.60 14.37 -2.18
C ASN A 59 -11.15 13.42 -1.06
N ASN A 60 -9.94 13.66 -0.54
CA ASN A 60 -9.49 12.96 0.63
C ASN A 60 -10.47 13.29 1.76
N MET A 61 -11.05 12.24 2.35
CA MET A 61 -12.00 12.39 3.46
C MET A 61 -11.37 13.05 4.69
N PHE A 62 -10.04 13.15 4.67
CA PHE A 62 -9.17 13.69 5.70
C PHE A 62 -8.65 15.10 5.41
N ASP A 63 -8.95 15.67 4.23
CA ASP A 63 -8.69 17.08 3.96
C ASP A 63 -9.75 17.92 4.69
N GLU A 64 -9.29 18.67 5.70
CA GLU A 64 -10.06 19.56 6.57
C GLU A 64 -10.17 21.00 6.00
N ASP A 65 -9.61 21.26 4.82
CA ASP A 65 -9.58 22.60 4.23
C ASP A 65 -10.95 22.99 3.65
N ALA A 66 -11.39 24.22 3.91
CA ALA A 66 -12.66 24.78 3.43
C ALA A 66 -12.78 24.81 1.89
N GLU A 67 -11.67 24.78 1.17
CA GLU A 67 -11.59 24.63 -0.30
C GLU A 67 -12.10 23.26 -0.79
N ALA A 68 -12.15 22.25 0.09
CA ALA A 68 -12.68 20.92 -0.23
C ALA A 68 -14.23 20.88 -0.28
N CYS A 69 -14.90 21.95 0.17
CA CYS A 69 -16.36 22.09 0.12
C CYS A 69 -16.88 22.66 -1.22
N ASP A 70 -16.04 23.40 -1.96
CA ASP A 70 -16.36 23.93 -3.29
C ASP A 70 -16.05 22.94 -4.43
N ALA A 71 -15.38 21.82 -4.11
CA ALA A 71 -15.11 20.77 -5.07
C ALA A 71 -16.43 20.04 -5.42
N PRO A 72 -16.85 19.97 -6.69
CA PRO A 72 -18.05 19.23 -7.06
C PRO A 72 -17.89 17.78 -6.60
N SER A 73 -18.90 17.27 -5.88
CA SER A 73 -18.97 15.89 -5.39
C SER A 73 -18.92 14.84 -6.52
N LEU A 74 -19.00 15.30 -7.78
CA LEU A 74 -18.93 14.50 -8.98
C LEU A 74 -17.46 14.35 -9.44
N ASN A 75 -16.75 13.39 -8.86
CA ASN A 75 -15.40 12.99 -9.27
C ASN A 75 -15.43 12.14 -10.55
N THR A 76 -16.05 12.61 -11.63
CA THR A 76 -16.11 11.87 -12.91
C THR A 76 -14.74 11.84 -13.58
N PRO A 77 -14.18 10.65 -13.85
CA PRO A 77 -12.94 10.55 -14.61
C PRO A 77 -13.19 10.90 -16.07
N ILE A 78 -12.24 11.59 -16.69
CA ILE A 78 -12.30 11.96 -18.10
C ILE A 78 -11.15 11.27 -18.82
N VAL A 79 -11.48 10.47 -19.83
CA VAL A 79 -10.52 9.69 -20.61
C VAL A 79 -10.44 10.27 -22.01
N HIS A 80 -9.25 10.71 -22.40
CA HIS A 80 -8.93 11.15 -23.74
C HIS A 80 -8.17 10.03 -24.47
N LEU A 81 -8.59 9.75 -25.69
CA LEU A 81 -7.97 8.79 -26.58
C LEU A 81 -7.46 9.51 -27.82
N THR A 82 -6.22 9.29 -28.19
CA THR A 82 -5.65 9.84 -29.43
C THR A 82 -4.84 8.76 -30.15
N SER A 83 -5.00 8.69 -31.47
CA SER A 83 -4.19 7.81 -32.32
C SER A 83 -4.08 8.39 -33.72
N SER A 84 -2.99 8.07 -34.39
CA SER A 84 -2.74 8.43 -35.80
C SER A 84 -2.82 7.20 -36.72
N SER A 85 -3.40 6.09 -36.25
CA SER A 85 -3.59 4.87 -37.04
C SER A 85 -4.50 5.13 -38.24
N SER A 86 -4.09 4.68 -39.42
CA SER A 86 -4.92 4.65 -40.63
C SER A 86 -5.92 3.49 -40.63
N GLU A 87 -5.72 2.50 -39.76
CA GLU A 87 -6.62 1.36 -39.57
C GLU A 87 -7.63 1.61 -38.44
N GLN A 88 -8.81 1.00 -38.55
CA GLN A 88 -9.87 1.10 -37.55
C GLN A 88 -9.47 0.43 -36.23
N LEU A 89 -9.38 1.22 -35.15
CA LEU A 89 -9.07 0.70 -33.81
C LEU A 89 -10.32 0.27 -33.05
N LYS A 90 -10.29 -0.93 -32.47
CA LYS A 90 -11.32 -1.45 -31.55
C LYS A 90 -10.88 -1.21 -30.12
N VAL A 91 -11.35 -0.11 -29.52
CA VAL A 91 -10.99 0.30 -28.16
C VAL A 91 -12.12 -0.04 -27.19
N THR A 92 -11.77 -0.74 -26.11
CA THR A 92 -12.67 -1.01 -24.98
C THR A 92 -12.22 -0.20 -23.78
N ILE A 93 -13.12 0.60 -23.20
CA ILE A 93 -12.88 1.36 -21.99
C ILE A 93 -13.84 0.85 -20.91
N LEU A 94 -13.29 0.48 -19.76
CA LEU A 94 -14.04 0.11 -18.57
C LEU A 94 -13.65 1.04 -17.43
N VAL A 95 -14.66 1.62 -16.76
CA VAL A 95 -14.47 2.46 -15.58
C VAL A 95 -15.27 1.85 -14.44
N GLU A 96 -14.58 1.52 -13.36
CA GLU A 96 -15.18 0.87 -12.19
C GLU A 96 -14.70 1.53 -10.90
N LYS A 97 -15.40 1.31 -9.79
CA LYS A 97 -14.95 1.74 -8.47
C LYS A 97 -14.13 0.62 -7.84
N VAL A 98 -12.99 0.95 -7.22
CA VAL A 98 -12.14 -0.03 -6.55
C VAL A 98 -12.84 -0.62 -5.33
N GLN A 99 -13.04 -1.93 -5.31
CA GLN A 99 -13.59 -2.62 -4.15
C GLN A 99 -12.56 -2.71 -3.02
N ASP A 100 -13.03 -2.66 -1.77
CA ASP A 100 -12.20 -2.80 -0.56
C ASP A 100 -10.98 -1.89 -0.52
N PHE A 101 -11.09 -0.67 -1.08
CA PHE A 101 -9.99 0.30 -1.13
C PHE A 101 -9.41 0.63 0.25
N TYR A 102 -10.26 0.66 1.28
CA TYR A 102 -9.88 0.93 2.67
C TYR A 102 -9.63 -0.38 3.40
N ILE A 103 -8.37 -0.62 3.79
CA ILE A 103 -7.94 -1.86 4.44
C ILE A 103 -8.34 -1.83 5.92
N LYS A 104 -8.93 -2.92 6.40
CA LYS A 104 -9.19 -3.14 7.83
C LYS A 104 -8.07 -3.97 8.45
N ILE A 105 -7.86 -3.78 9.74
CA ILE A 105 -6.85 -4.54 10.48
C ILE A 105 -7.26 -6.01 10.64
N ASN A 106 -6.27 -6.90 10.66
CA ASN A 106 -6.43 -8.36 10.76
C ASN A 106 -7.27 -9.00 9.64
N GLN A 107 -7.58 -8.24 8.57
CA GLN A 107 -8.22 -8.76 7.38
C GLN A 107 -7.15 -9.17 6.35
N THR A 108 -7.27 -10.38 5.81
CA THR A 108 -6.42 -10.84 4.71
C THR A 108 -7.10 -10.51 3.39
N ILE A 109 -6.37 -9.83 2.50
CA ILE A 109 -6.85 -9.41 1.19
C ILE A 109 -6.02 -10.12 0.12
N ASN A 110 -6.73 -10.71 -0.84
CA ASN A 110 -6.12 -11.40 -1.97
C ASN A 110 -6.24 -10.52 -3.21
N ILE A 111 -5.11 -10.26 -3.89
CA ILE A 111 -5.07 -9.42 -5.07
C ILE A 111 -4.22 -10.06 -6.16
N THR A 112 -4.64 -9.85 -7.40
CA THR A 112 -3.87 -10.20 -8.60
C THR A 112 -3.37 -8.92 -9.25
N VAL A 113 -2.08 -8.88 -9.59
CA VAL A 113 -1.40 -7.71 -10.14
C VAL A 113 -0.52 -8.12 -11.31
N SER A 114 -0.35 -7.25 -12.30
CA SER A 114 0.60 -7.41 -13.41
C SER A 114 1.35 -6.10 -13.65
N PRO A 115 2.44 -6.08 -14.45
CA PRO A 115 3.13 -4.85 -14.82
C PRO A 115 2.22 -3.81 -15.50
N SER A 116 1.19 -4.25 -16.24
CA SER A 116 0.22 -3.37 -16.90
C SER A 116 -1.01 -3.03 -16.05
N GLN A 117 -1.18 -3.69 -14.90
CA GLN A 117 -2.33 -3.53 -14.01
C GLN A 117 -1.92 -3.36 -12.54
N PRO A 118 -1.13 -2.32 -12.19
CA PRO A 118 -0.78 -2.03 -10.81
C PRO A 118 -2.04 -1.78 -9.97
N LYS A 119 -1.92 -2.01 -8.65
CA LYS A 119 -3.00 -1.78 -7.69
C LYS A 119 -2.46 -1.06 -6.47
N TYR A 120 -3.28 -0.23 -5.84
CA TYR A 120 -2.98 0.31 -4.53
C TYR A 120 -4.22 0.43 -3.67
N TYR A 121 -3.99 0.43 -2.37
CA TYR A 121 -5.01 0.42 -1.32
C TYR A 121 -4.59 1.40 -0.22
N PHE A 122 -5.54 1.83 0.61
CA PHE A 122 -5.31 2.78 1.69
C PHE A 122 -5.54 2.14 3.06
N TYR A 123 -4.60 2.35 3.97
CA TYR A 123 -4.79 2.00 5.38
C TYR A 123 -4.90 3.28 6.23
N PRO A 124 -6.04 3.51 6.92
CA PRO A 124 -6.17 4.61 7.88
C PRO A 124 -5.58 4.23 9.25
N PHE A 125 -4.82 5.13 9.86
CA PHE A 125 -4.51 5.02 11.29
C PHE A 125 -5.66 5.54 12.15
N LYS A 126 -5.83 4.98 13.36
CA LYS A 126 -6.83 5.44 14.31
C LYS A 126 -6.40 6.78 14.92
N LYS A 127 -7.25 7.82 14.88
CA LYS A 127 -6.98 9.11 15.54
C LYS A 127 -7.53 9.09 16.97
N GLY A 128 -6.65 8.92 17.97
CA GLY A 128 -6.91 9.24 19.38
C GLY A 128 -7.91 8.35 20.14
N SER A 129 -7.51 7.89 21.34
CA SER A 129 -8.33 7.16 22.33
C SER A 129 -9.14 5.96 21.80
N GLY A 130 -8.50 5.07 21.04
CA GLY A 130 -9.07 3.74 20.74
C GLY A 130 -10.36 3.73 19.91
N LYS A 131 -10.78 4.87 19.35
CA LYS A 131 -11.87 4.92 18.38
C LYS A 131 -11.28 4.59 17.00
N THR A 132 -11.78 3.52 16.39
CA THR A 132 -11.62 3.31 14.94
C THR A 132 -12.05 4.59 14.23
N VAL A 133 -11.31 5.03 13.21
CA VAL A 133 -11.83 6.09 12.33
C VAL A 133 -13.09 5.53 11.70
N ASP A 134 -14.24 5.97 12.21
CA ASP A 134 -15.51 5.69 11.58
C ASP A 134 -15.63 6.60 10.37
N PHE A 135 -15.65 5.97 9.20
CA PHE A 135 -15.73 6.69 7.95
C PHE A 135 -17.06 7.46 7.84
N ASP A 136 -18.11 7.00 8.54
CA ASP A 136 -19.40 7.67 8.56
C ASP A 136 -19.40 8.89 9.50
N GLU A 137 -18.68 8.84 10.63
CA GLU A 137 -18.50 9.98 11.54
C GLU A 137 -17.71 11.12 10.88
N GLN A 138 -16.63 10.80 10.18
CA GLN A 138 -15.86 11.82 9.45
C GLN A 138 -16.62 12.39 8.24
N LYS A 139 -17.43 11.56 7.57
CA LYS A 139 -18.33 12.03 6.51
C LYS A 139 -19.38 13.00 7.07
N MET A 140 -20.03 12.66 8.18
CA MET A 140 -20.98 13.55 8.85
C MET A 140 -20.30 14.85 9.31
N ARG A 141 -19.08 14.79 9.84
CA ARG A 141 -18.31 15.97 10.20
C ARG A 141 -18.02 16.86 8.99
N LYS A 142 -17.67 16.27 7.84
CA LYS A 142 -17.43 17.01 6.60
C LYS A 142 -18.72 17.60 6.01
N GLU A 143 -19.81 16.84 5.99
CA GLU A 143 -21.14 17.33 5.57
C GLU A 143 -21.64 18.46 6.47
N TYR A 144 -21.39 18.39 7.79
CA TYR A 144 -21.69 19.47 8.72
C TYR A 144 -20.84 20.72 8.47
N ILE A 145 -19.53 20.58 8.26
CA ILE A 145 -18.62 21.69 7.93
C ILE A 145 -19.03 22.36 6.61
N CYS A 146 -19.31 21.59 5.57
CA CYS A 146 -19.75 22.12 4.28
C CYS A 146 -21.22 22.59 4.25
N GLY A 147 -22.04 22.19 5.24
CA GLY A 147 -23.40 22.69 5.43
C GLY A 147 -23.47 24.00 6.23
N ALA A 148 -22.48 24.27 7.08
CA ALA A 148 -22.38 25.50 7.87
C ALA A 148 -21.93 26.73 7.05
N SER A 149 -21.35 26.54 5.87
CA SER A 149 -20.90 27.62 4.97
C SER A 149 -22.02 28.28 4.15
N GLY A 150 -23.26 27.79 4.24
CA GLY A 150 -24.43 28.37 3.57
C GLY A 150 -25.07 29.60 4.24
N GLY A 151 -24.51 30.09 5.34
CA GLY A 151 -25.03 31.24 6.09
C GLY A 151 -23.91 32.13 6.62
N ARG A 152 -24.02 33.44 6.34
CA ARG A 152 -23.14 34.50 6.87
C ARG A 152 -22.82 34.28 8.36
N GLY A 153 -21.54 34.08 8.66
CA GLY A 153 -21.03 34.12 10.02
C GLY A 153 -19.57 33.70 10.06
N HIS A 154 -18.67 34.65 10.34
CA HIS A 154 -17.30 34.38 10.76
C HIS A 154 -17.37 33.55 12.06
N GLY A 155 -17.26 32.23 11.92
CA GLY A 155 -16.96 31.32 13.00
C GLY A 155 -15.55 30.80 12.74
N GLU A 156 -14.57 31.37 13.44
CA GLU A 156 -13.23 30.83 13.53
C GLU A 156 -13.37 29.37 14.02
N VAL A 157 -13.20 28.41 13.11
CA VAL A 157 -13.10 27.00 13.49
C VAL A 157 -11.81 26.94 14.28
N GLN A 158 -11.92 27.04 15.61
CA GLN A 158 -10.82 26.76 16.51
C GLN A 158 -10.29 25.41 16.09
N ARG A 159 -9.09 25.43 15.50
CA ARG A 159 -8.23 24.28 15.37
C ARG A 159 -7.97 23.84 16.80
N ASN A 160 -8.85 22.99 17.31
CA ASN A 160 -8.52 22.15 18.44
C ASN A 160 -7.39 21.28 17.91
N GLU A 161 -6.15 21.79 18.06
CA GLU A 161 -4.99 20.96 18.27
C GLU A 161 -5.48 19.94 19.28
N VAL A 162 -5.77 18.72 18.79
CA VAL A 162 -5.94 17.58 19.65
C VAL A 162 -4.57 17.43 20.26
N GLY A 163 -4.37 18.14 21.38
CA GLY A 163 -3.17 18.06 22.17
C GLY A 163 -3.04 16.60 22.49
N TYR A 164 -2.04 15.97 21.88
CA TYR A 164 -1.56 14.69 22.32
C TYR A 164 -1.22 14.89 23.80
N GLY A 165 -2.12 14.48 24.69
CA GLY A 165 -1.76 14.37 26.10
C GLY A 165 -0.48 13.54 26.13
N TRP A 166 0.50 13.91 26.96
CA TRP A 166 1.87 13.38 26.86
C TRP A 166 1.98 11.83 26.89
N LEU A 167 0.90 11.13 27.24
CA LEU A 167 0.75 9.67 27.21
C LEU A 167 0.23 9.06 25.88
N SER A 168 -0.17 9.85 24.89
CA SER A 168 -0.80 9.37 23.65
C SER A 168 0.27 9.02 22.62
N ARG A 169 0.88 7.84 22.77
CA ARG A 169 1.94 7.37 21.86
C ARG A 169 1.37 6.77 20.57
N PRO A 170 2.09 6.90 19.44
CA PRO A 170 1.68 6.43 18.11
C PRO A 170 1.39 4.93 18.07
N GLU A 171 0.40 4.53 17.28
CA GLU A 171 0.15 3.13 16.95
C GLU A 171 1.16 2.63 15.92
N ASN A 172 1.59 1.38 16.08
CA ASN A 172 2.51 0.69 15.19
C ASN A 172 1.80 -0.52 14.60
N VAL A 173 1.96 -0.72 13.29
CA VAL A 173 1.37 -1.86 12.57
C VAL A 173 2.43 -2.57 11.75
N ILE A 174 2.26 -3.88 11.57
CA ILE A 174 3.10 -4.66 10.65
C ILE A 174 2.27 -4.95 9.41
N PHE A 175 2.79 -4.53 8.27
CA PHE A 175 2.33 -4.99 6.97
C PHE A 175 3.02 -6.32 6.64
N MET A 176 2.23 -7.35 6.37
CA MET A 176 2.72 -8.66 5.92
C MET A 176 2.15 -8.96 4.55
N ILE A 177 3.00 -9.45 3.65
CA ILE A 177 2.61 -9.88 2.31
C ILE A 177 3.25 -11.21 1.95
N GLU A 178 2.46 -12.06 1.30
CA GLU A 178 2.82 -13.39 0.84
C GLU A 178 2.35 -13.60 -0.61
N SER A 179 3.06 -14.45 -1.33
CA SER A 179 2.76 -14.88 -2.70
C SER A 179 3.30 -16.28 -2.91
N ASP A 180 2.57 -17.08 -3.69
CA ASP A 180 2.99 -18.42 -4.08
C ASP A 180 3.85 -18.39 -5.36
N ASP A 181 3.85 -17.28 -6.09
CA ASP A 181 4.57 -17.10 -7.35
C ASP A 181 6.01 -16.62 -7.12
N GLU A 182 6.92 -16.95 -8.04
CA GLU A 182 8.34 -16.57 -7.96
C GLU A 182 8.69 -15.28 -8.72
N LEU A 183 7.70 -14.65 -9.37
CA LEU A 183 7.91 -13.39 -10.09
C LEU A 183 8.32 -12.28 -9.13
N CYS A 184 9.23 -11.40 -9.55
CA CYS A 184 9.66 -10.28 -8.75
C CYS A 184 8.60 -9.17 -8.69
N ALA A 185 8.41 -8.61 -7.51
CA ALA A 185 7.50 -7.50 -7.30
C ALA A 185 8.11 -6.48 -6.33
N VAL A 186 7.64 -5.25 -6.44
CA VAL A 186 7.94 -4.17 -5.51
C VAL A 186 6.64 -3.72 -4.85
N VAL A 187 6.70 -3.53 -3.53
CA VAL A 187 5.64 -2.93 -2.73
C VAL A 187 6.16 -1.60 -2.20
N SER A 188 5.40 -0.53 -2.39
CA SER A 188 5.76 0.79 -1.89
C SER A 188 4.68 1.33 -0.95
N ILE A 189 5.12 1.98 0.12
CA ILE A 189 4.31 2.59 1.15
C ILE A 189 4.49 4.09 1.00
N GLN A 190 3.46 4.73 0.47
CA GLN A 190 3.46 6.15 0.14
C GLN A 190 2.54 6.90 1.09
N ASN A 191 2.79 8.20 1.23
CA ASN A 191 1.90 9.09 1.95
C ASN A 191 0.53 9.17 1.24
N PHE A 192 -0.52 9.62 1.94
CA PHE A 192 -1.88 9.72 1.40
C PHE A 192 -2.08 10.87 0.38
N SER A 193 -1.00 11.58 0.03
CA SER A 193 -0.96 12.69 -0.92
C SER A 193 -0.99 12.21 -2.37
N CYS A 194 -1.67 12.94 -3.25
CA CYS A 194 -1.59 12.74 -4.70
C CYS A 194 -0.40 13.53 -5.29
N PRO A 195 0.25 13.04 -6.36
CA PRO A 195 -0.03 11.82 -7.12
C PRO A 195 0.50 10.54 -6.43
N VAL A 196 -0.18 9.43 -6.64
CA VAL A 196 0.31 8.09 -6.23
C VAL A 196 1.20 7.54 -7.33
N PHE A 197 2.44 7.18 -6.99
CA PHE A 197 3.40 6.62 -7.95
C PHE A 197 3.14 5.12 -8.12
N ASP A 198 2.50 4.75 -9.23
CA ASP A 198 2.13 3.37 -9.60
C ASP A 198 2.93 2.83 -10.80
N ASN A 199 4.04 3.48 -11.13
CA ASN A 199 4.95 3.10 -12.21
C ASN A 199 6.27 2.55 -11.66
N GLU A 200 6.81 1.49 -12.27
CA GLU A 200 8.04 0.81 -11.83
C GLU A 200 9.26 1.74 -11.73
N ARG A 201 9.34 2.78 -12.58
CA ARG A 201 10.45 3.75 -12.56
C ARG A 201 10.32 4.81 -11.48
N ASP A 202 9.09 5.18 -11.15
CA ASP A 202 8.80 6.34 -10.30
C ASP A 202 8.52 5.96 -8.85
N ILE A 203 8.15 4.69 -8.61
CA ILE A 203 7.80 4.14 -7.29
C ILE A 203 8.96 4.22 -6.26
N LEU A 204 10.20 4.41 -6.73
CA LEU A 204 11.40 4.50 -5.89
C LEU A 204 11.67 5.92 -5.37
N TYR A 205 10.96 6.94 -5.86
CA TYR A 205 11.23 8.34 -5.50
C TYR A 205 10.61 8.77 -4.18
N ASP A 206 9.56 8.10 -3.71
CA ASP A 206 8.86 8.48 -2.49
C ASP A 206 8.41 7.26 -1.67
N GLY A 207 8.45 7.43 -0.35
CA GLY A 207 8.02 6.42 0.60
C GLY A 207 9.02 5.29 0.87
N TYR A 208 8.57 4.30 1.64
CA TYR A 208 9.33 3.07 1.87
C TYR A 208 9.00 2.07 0.77
N TYR A 209 9.99 1.32 0.29
CA TYR A 209 9.73 0.24 -0.66
C TYR A 209 10.46 -1.04 -0.25
N LEU A 210 9.91 -2.16 -0.66
CA LEU A 210 10.50 -3.48 -0.51
C LEU A 210 10.31 -4.27 -1.79
N THR A 211 11.35 -4.98 -2.21
CA THR A 211 11.29 -5.95 -3.29
C THR A 211 11.04 -7.34 -2.70
N MET A 212 10.25 -8.17 -3.38
CA MET A 212 9.94 -9.51 -2.91
C MET A 212 9.57 -10.50 -4.02
N THR A 213 9.96 -11.76 -3.81
CA THR A 213 9.47 -12.94 -4.54
C THR A 213 8.30 -13.56 -3.81
N ARG A 214 8.51 -14.22 -2.67
CA ARG A 214 7.42 -14.93 -1.98
C ARG A 214 6.87 -14.24 -0.75
N ARG A 215 7.71 -13.61 0.07
CA ARG A 215 7.28 -13.02 1.35
C ARG A 215 7.98 -11.69 1.59
N GLY A 216 7.28 -10.78 2.25
CA GLY A 216 7.81 -9.49 2.65
C GLY A 216 7.03 -8.93 3.84
N GLY A 217 7.62 -7.97 4.51
CA GLY A 217 6.94 -7.24 5.57
C GLY A 217 7.72 -6.02 6.02
N ILE A 218 6.99 -5.03 6.52
CA ILE A 218 7.56 -3.79 7.05
C ILE A 218 6.71 -3.30 8.22
N THR A 219 7.37 -2.75 9.23
CA THR A 219 6.70 -2.11 10.36
C THR A 219 6.49 -0.63 10.03
N LEU A 220 5.26 -0.17 10.17
CA LEU A 220 4.83 1.20 9.86
C LEU A 220 4.30 1.84 11.13
N THR A 221 4.69 3.10 11.36
CA THR A 221 4.35 3.83 12.57
C THR A 221 3.43 5.01 12.22
N GLN A 222 2.52 5.32 13.14
CA GLN A 222 1.65 6.48 13.01
C GLN A 222 2.43 7.81 13.04
N ASP A 223 3.62 7.85 13.65
CA ASP A 223 4.47 9.05 13.62
C ASP A 223 4.91 9.41 12.19
N THR A 224 5.23 8.40 11.38
CA THR A 224 5.64 8.63 9.98
C THR A 224 4.44 8.89 9.08
N PHE A 225 3.30 8.26 9.38
CA PHE A 225 2.07 8.37 8.61
C PHE A 225 0.90 8.72 9.53
N PRO A 226 0.70 10.00 9.91
CA PRO A 226 -0.22 10.39 10.97
C PRO A 226 -1.70 10.09 10.67
N ILE A 227 -2.07 10.10 9.40
CA ILE A 227 -3.45 9.85 8.93
C ILE A 227 -3.59 8.41 8.42
N GLY A 228 -2.57 7.89 7.75
CA GLY A 228 -2.62 6.66 7.00
C GLY A 228 -1.63 6.69 5.84
N PHE A 229 -1.58 5.59 5.11
CA PHE A 229 -0.66 5.43 3.98
C PHE A 229 -1.29 4.63 2.85
N TYR A 230 -0.82 4.86 1.63
CA TYR A 230 -1.12 4.00 0.49
C TYR A 230 -0.12 2.86 0.40
N ILE A 231 -0.60 1.67 0.07
CA ILE A 231 0.24 0.51 -0.26
C ILE A 231 0.07 0.23 -1.74
N VAL A 232 1.14 0.43 -2.50
CA VAL A 232 1.19 0.27 -3.95
C VAL A 232 1.87 -1.05 -4.29
N PHE A 233 1.25 -1.83 -5.17
CA PHE A 233 1.72 -3.13 -5.62
C PHE A 233 2.06 -3.07 -7.11
N ILE A 234 3.31 -3.37 -7.45
CA ILE A 234 3.79 -3.44 -8.82
C ILE A 234 4.55 -4.75 -9.02
N VAL A 235 4.16 -5.51 -10.04
CA VAL A 235 4.96 -6.63 -10.52
C VAL A 235 6.04 -6.07 -11.43
N LYS A 236 7.29 -6.44 -11.15
CA LYS A 236 8.43 -5.97 -11.94
C LYS A 236 8.44 -6.62 -13.31
N THR A 237 8.92 -5.87 -14.28
CA THR A 237 9.12 -6.34 -15.66
C THR A 237 10.25 -7.38 -15.75
N SER A 238 11.21 -7.32 -14.84
CA SER A 238 12.33 -8.26 -14.71
C SER A 238 12.44 -8.81 -13.29
N ASP A 239 13.07 -9.97 -13.16
CA ASP A 239 13.33 -10.63 -11.87
C ASP A 239 14.71 -10.28 -11.27
N GLU A 240 15.46 -9.39 -11.91
CA GLU A 240 16.84 -9.04 -11.52
C GLU A 240 16.96 -8.56 -10.07
N ASP A 241 16.12 -7.63 -9.62
CA ASP A 241 16.16 -7.11 -8.24
C ASP A 241 15.88 -8.17 -7.17
N CYS A 242 15.22 -9.26 -7.56
CA CYS A 242 14.90 -10.36 -6.67
C CYS A 242 15.92 -11.50 -6.74
N LYS A 243 16.83 -11.45 -7.71
CA LYS A 243 17.95 -12.40 -7.84
C LYS A 243 19.17 -11.77 -7.18
N GLU A 244 19.88 -12.55 -6.38
CA GLU A 244 21.14 -12.08 -5.83
C GLU A 244 22.13 -11.77 -6.99
N PRO A 245 22.84 -10.64 -6.95
CA PRO A 245 23.86 -10.30 -7.95
C PRO A 245 25.03 -11.28 -7.79
N GLY A 246 24.96 -12.41 -8.50
CA GLY A 246 25.96 -13.48 -8.43
C GLY A 246 25.49 -14.86 -8.87
N THR A 247 24.18 -15.10 -9.00
CA THR A 247 23.66 -16.36 -9.54
C THR A 247 23.08 -16.13 -10.93
N ASN A 248 23.98 -15.96 -11.90
CA ASN A 248 23.66 -16.22 -13.30
C ASN A 248 23.27 -17.70 -13.41
N GLY A 249 21.97 -17.99 -13.32
CA GLY A 249 21.30 -19.20 -13.80
C GLY A 249 22.08 -20.51 -13.69
N SER A 250 22.85 -20.70 -12.62
CA SER A 250 23.62 -21.91 -12.41
C SER A 250 23.11 -22.52 -11.13
N VAL A 251 22.62 -23.75 -11.29
CA VAL A 251 22.24 -24.68 -10.23
C VAL A 251 23.22 -24.55 -9.05
N PRO A 252 22.74 -24.49 -7.80
CA PRO A 252 23.62 -24.49 -6.63
C PRO A 252 24.68 -25.59 -6.76
N ALA A 253 25.92 -25.35 -6.35
CA ALA A 253 27.02 -26.31 -6.52
C ALA A 253 26.68 -27.72 -5.99
N VAL A 254 25.80 -27.79 -4.98
CA VAL A 254 25.23 -29.03 -4.43
C VAL A 254 24.35 -29.80 -5.43
N ALA A 255 23.56 -29.11 -6.27
CA ALA A 255 22.73 -29.74 -7.31
C ALA A 255 23.57 -30.28 -8.47
N ARG A 256 24.70 -29.63 -8.81
CA ARG A 256 25.71 -30.17 -9.75
C ARG A 256 26.38 -31.43 -9.22
N LEU A 257 26.65 -31.49 -7.92
CA LEU A 257 27.18 -32.69 -7.26
C LEU A 257 26.18 -33.87 -7.30
N LEU A 258 24.88 -33.58 -7.40
CA LEU A 258 23.79 -34.56 -7.42
C LEU A 258 23.31 -34.94 -8.84
N GLY A 259 23.97 -34.44 -9.90
CA GLY A 259 23.72 -34.87 -11.28
C GLY A 259 22.42 -34.38 -11.91
N TRP A 260 21.81 -33.29 -11.40
CA TRP A 260 20.60 -32.71 -11.97
C TRP A 260 20.97 -31.84 -13.19
N GLY A 261 20.50 -32.22 -14.38
CA GLY A 261 20.75 -31.52 -15.64
C GLY A 261 19.88 -30.27 -15.83
N ASP A 262 20.37 -29.35 -16.67
CA ASP A 262 19.71 -28.10 -17.03
C ASP A 262 18.53 -28.34 -17.98
N ASN A 263 17.35 -28.57 -17.41
CA ASN A 263 16.09 -28.48 -18.13
C ASN A 263 14.94 -28.08 -17.19
N ILE A 264 15.10 -26.94 -16.54
CA ILE A 264 13.96 -26.18 -16.00
C ILE A 264 13.59 -25.14 -17.06
N GLN A 265 12.75 -25.54 -18.01
CA GLN A 265 12.01 -24.56 -18.80
C GLN A 265 10.88 -24.03 -17.93
N VAL A 266 11.08 -22.84 -17.34
CA VAL A 266 10.00 -22.08 -16.73
C VAL A 266 9.11 -21.58 -17.87
N SER A 267 8.07 -22.36 -18.15
CA SER A 267 7.03 -22.02 -19.11
C SER A 267 6.14 -20.94 -18.48
N SER A 268 6.45 -19.66 -18.69
CA SER A 268 5.49 -18.58 -18.43
C SER A 268 4.57 -18.45 -19.63
N THR A 269 3.70 -19.43 -19.80
CA THR A 269 2.49 -19.26 -20.61
C THR A 269 1.48 -18.50 -19.75
N GLU A 270 1.03 -17.35 -20.27
CA GLU A 270 0.29 -16.27 -19.60
C GLU A 270 1.23 -15.21 -18.98
N GLY A 271 0.97 -13.94 -19.30
CA GLY A 271 1.86 -12.81 -19.01
C GLY A 271 2.18 -12.68 -17.52
N ARG A 272 3.21 -11.89 -17.18
CA ARG A 272 3.72 -11.71 -15.80
C ARG A 272 2.63 -11.25 -14.83
N VAL A 273 1.92 -12.18 -14.22
CA VAL A 273 0.82 -11.94 -13.29
C VAL A 273 1.16 -12.61 -11.97
N LYS A 274 1.00 -11.87 -10.88
CA LYS A 274 1.33 -12.32 -9.54
C LYS A 274 0.15 -12.19 -8.59
N ASN A 275 -0.10 -13.23 -7.83
CA ASN A 275 -1.13 -13.27 -6.80
C ASN A 275 -0.51 -12.98 -5.43
N PHE A 276 -1.00 -11.93 -4.77
CA PHE A 276 -0.60 -11.55 -3.43
C PHE A 276 -1.69 -11.82 -2.42
N ARG A 277 -1.27 -12.18 -1.22
CA ARG A 277 -2.10 -12.27 -0.01
C ARG A 277 -1.43 -11.37 1.02
N PHE A 278 -2.10 -10.30 1.42
CA PHE A 278 -1.54 -9.36 2.39
C PHE A 278 -2.50 -9.09 3.53
N LYS A 279 -1.94 -8.70 4.68
CA LYS A 279 -2.69 -8.30 5.87
C LYS A 279 -1.89 -7.29 6.67
N ILE A 280 -2.61 -6.43 7.38
CA ILE A 280 -2.04 -5.51 8.35
C ILE A 280 -2.43 -6.01 9.73
N VAL A 281 -1.44 -6.16 10.62
CA VAL A 281 -1.66 -6.58 12.01
C VAL A 281 -1.21 -5.50 12.98
N GLU A 282 -1.93 -5.41 14.08
CA GLU A 282 -1.58 -4.56 15.21
C GLU A 282 -0.32 -5.10 15.88
N THR A 283 0.62 -4.22 16.23
CA THR A 283 1.73 -4.58 17.12
C THR A 283 1.37 -4.33 18.57
N ILE A 284 2.11 -4.98 19.48
CA ILE A 284 1.97 -4.75 20.92
C ILE A 284 2.18 -3.26 21.21
N SER A 285 1.21 -2.63 21.90
CA SER A 285 1.32 -1.22 22.25
C SER A 285 2.43 -1.01 23.28
N TYR A 286 3.10 0.14 23.26
CA TYR A 286 4.12 0.48 24.26
C TYR A 286 3.58 0.40 25.70
N ARG A 287 2.30 0.73 25.92
CA ARG A 287 1.67 0.60 27.23
C ARG A 287 1.58 -0.86 27.69
N GLU A 288 1.21 -1.75 26.79
CA GLU A 288 1.14 -3.19 27.07
C GLU A 288 2.53 -3.75 27.35
N TYR A 289 3.53 -3.30 26.58
CA TYR A 289 4.92 -3.63 26.82
C TYR A 289 5.39 -3.17 28.22
N LEU A 290 5.07 -1.95 28.64
CA LEU A 290 5.41 -1.46 29.98
C LEU A 290 4.72 -2.24 31.09
N ILE A 291 3.45 -2.60 30.91
CA ILE A 291 2.72 -3.41 31.89
C ILE A 291 3.36 -4.80 32.01
N ALA A 292 3.68 -5.42 30.86
CA ALA A 292 4.34 -6.73 30.83
C ALA A 292 5.74 -6.67 31.48
N ALA A 293 6.56 -5.67 31.12
CA ALA A 293 7.88 -5.47 31.70
C ALA A 293 7.81 -5.14 33.20
N GLY A 294 6.83 -4.34 33.63
CA GLY A 294 6.60 -4.04 35.04
C GLY A 294 6.22 -5.28 35.83
N ALA A 295 5.34 -6.13 35.28
CA ALA A 295 4.93 -7.39 35.90
C ALA A 295 6.10 -8.37 36.06
N THR A 296 6.96 -8.49 35.03
CA THR A 296 8.14 -9.37 35.11
C THR A 296 9.15 -8.85 36.14
N VAL A 297 9.43 -7.55 36.16
CA VAL A 297 10.32 -6.94 37.18
C VAL A 297 9.79 -7.15 38.59
N LEU A 298 8.48 -6.95 38.81
CA LEU A 298 7.86 -7.14 40.14
C LEU A 298 7.91 -8.61 40.58
N PHE A 299 7.69 -9.54 39.65
CA PHE A 299 7.83 -10.97 39.90
C PHE A 299 9.26 -11.30 40.37
N TYR A 300 10.29 -10.89 39.64
CA TYR A 300 11.68 -11.13 40.04
C TYR A 300 12.03 -10.44 41.36
N ALA A 301 11.59 -9.20 41.58
CA ALA A 301 11.81 -8.46 42.83
C ALA A 301 11.25 -9.20 44.05
N SER A 302 10.10 -9.88 43.90
CA SER A 302 9.50 -10.67 44.99
C SER A 302 10.36 -11.86 45.43
N PHE A 303 11.03 -12.55 44.49
CA PHE A 303 11.97 -13.64 44.82
C PHE A 303 13.21 -13.12 45.54
N TYR A 304 13.77 -11.99 45.09
CA TYR A 304 14.92 -11.39 45.75
C TYR A 304 14.59 -10.92 47.16
N LEU A 305 13.40 -10.33 47.38
CA LEU A 305 12.93 -9.97 48.71
C LEU A 305 12.76 -11.19 49.61
N ALA A 306 12.14 -12.27 49.12
CA ALA A 306 11.99 -13.51 49.88
C ALA A 306 13.35 -14.12 50.26
N PHE A 307 14.29 -14.15 49.32
CA PHE A 307 15.66 -14.62 49.56
C PHE A 307 16.37 -13.76 50.60
N PHE A 308 16.27 -12.44 50.50
CA PHE A 308 16.87 -11.52 51.46
C PHE A 308 16.29 -11.70 52.88
N VAL A 309 14.97 -11.84 53.01
CA VAL A 309 14.32 -12.14 54.29
C VAL A 309 14.78 -13.48 54.85
N PHE A 310 14.93 -14.50 54.01
CA PHE A 310 15.45 -15.80 54.42
C PHE A 310 16.89 -15.72 54.94
N VAL A 311 17.77 -14.98 54.26
CA VAL A 311 19.15 -14.74 54.71
C VAL A 311 19.19 -14.00 56.04
N LEU A 312 18.36 -12.98 56.23
CA LEU A 312 18.25 -12.27 57.51
C LEU A 312 17.72 -13.16 58.65
N TYR A 313 16.82 -14.09 58.35
CA TYR A 313 16.33 -15.04 59.34
C TYR A 313 17.42 -16.03 59.76
N GLN A 314 18.23 -16.52 58.83
CA GLN A 314 19.37 -17.38 59.16
C GLN A 314 20.45 -16.66 59.96
N SER A 315 20.80 -15.42 59.60
CA SER A 315 21.84 -14.68 60.32
C SER A 315 21.44 -14.38 61.77
N ARG A 316 20.15 -14.12 62.04
CA ARG A 316 19.61 -13.98 63.40
C ARG A 316 19.59 -15.28 64.20
N LYS A 317 19.47 -16.44 63.55
CA LYS A 317 19.47 -17.75 64.23
C LYS A 317 20.88 -18.23 64.59
N SER A 318 21.91 -17.71 63.90
CA SER A 318 23.32 -18.05 64.15
C SER A 318 24.01 -17.18 65.21
N THR A 319 23.30 -16.20 65.78
CA THR A 319 23.76 -15.39 66.93
C THR A 319 23.03 -15.87 68.19
#